data_AF-A0AAD5TQA9-F1
#
_entry.id   AF-A0AAD5TQA9-F1
#
_cell.length_a   1.000
_cell.length_b   1.000
_cell.length_c   1.000
_cell.angle_alpha   90.00
_cell.angle_beta   90.00
_cell.angle_gamma   90.00
#
_symmetry.space_group_name_H-M   'P 1'
#
loop_
_entity.id
_entity.type
_entity.pdbx_description
1 polymer ?
#
loop_
_entity_poly.entity_id
_entity_poly.type
_entity_poly.pdbx_seq_one_letter_code
_entity_poly.pdbx_strand_id
1 'polypeptide(L)'
;MHFVKLALVSLASLASAQGTMQAMGAAKPAPPAPPAPPAPPAPPAPPAKPTPPTPPPHPAPGEPISPQERANYALVQKFWDNFMYPKNLNVVTTKDAGGILSDDIKGRVDITRTFEGKELNTEYLFGTFSGLVPANQFQFVSRPVNYTIVQFASTGNVASTSVIVNFQDLMTGSIEPLQIDAYTSYNSQGQIQQYDAIFRRYPWFLQTAVQAKAGGLLTLYGQLTGTALAPTAANVNIAMQGLLANSICQTHTISCTGSLAQYSSQQECYNFLTQSVPLGEGWQAGQDNVLCRAIHQNMIPLRPEVHCPHIGKDGGGMCVDVPYSSVFAPFYLYSWNAFQK
;
A
#
# COMPACT_ATOMS: atom_id res chain seq x y z
N MET A 1 15.35 48.28 28.01
CA MET A 1 16.36 48.22 26.92
C MET A 1 15.93 47.09 25.98
N HIS A 2 15.55 47.32 24.72
CA HIS A 2 16.41 47.63 23.55
C HIS A 2 17.41 46.47 23.24
N PHE A 3 17.67 46.01 22.00
CA PHE A 3 17.05 46.13 20.65
C PHE A 3 17.89 45.24 19.65
N VAL A 4 17.47 44.69 18.50
CA VAL A 4 16.19 44.17 17.92
C VAL A 4 16.49 43.53 16.52
N LYS A 5 15.57 42.72 15.91
CA LYS A 5 15.53 42.27 14.47
C LYS A 5 16.48 41.12 14.04
N LEU A 6 16.29 40.40 12.91
CA LEU A 6 15.41 40.51 11.71
C LEU A 6 15.11 39.08 11.17
N ALA A 7 13.88 38.55 11.10
CA ALA A 7 12.79 38.69 10.12
C ALA A 7 13.00 38.05 8.73
N LEU A 8 11.98 37.28 8.26
CA LEU A 8 11.44 37.32 6.89
C LEU A 8 10.11 36.53 6.76
N VAL A 9 8.98 37.24 6.82
CA VAL A 9 7.66 36.79 6.35
C VAL A 9 6.95 38.01 5.76
N SER A 10 6.60 37.99 4.47
CA SER A 10 5.44 38.73 3.94
C SER A 10 5.22 38.55 2.43
N LEU A 11 4.00 38.93 2.03
CA LEU A 11 3.42 39.17 0.70
C LEU A 11 2.54 38.03 0.13
N ALA A 12 1.28 38.29 -0.25
CA ALA A 12 0.45 39.50 -0.06
C ALA A 12 -1.04 39.17 -0.23
N SER A 13 -1.92 39.98 0.37
CA SER A 13 -3.35 40.02 0.03
C SER A 13 -3.96 41.40 0.33
N LEU A 14 -4.99 41.76 -0.43
CA LEU A 14 -5.96 42.86 -0.25
C LEU A 14 -5.51 44.32 -0.51
N ALA A 15 -5.98 44.87 -1.64
CA ALA A 15 -6.91 46.02 -1.77
C ALA A 15 -7.16 46.25 -3.29
N SER A 16 -8.19 46.93 -3.79
CA SER A 16 -9.20 47.82 -3.20
C SER A 16 -10.51 47.80 -4.03
N ALA A 17 -11.59 48.34 -3.48
CA ALA A 17 -12.83 48.65 -4.21
C ALA A 17 -13.20 50.14 -4.04
N GLN A 18 -13.96 50.68 -5.00
CA GLN A 18 -14.89 51.84 -4.96
C GLN A 18 -14.70 52.83 -6.14
N GLY A 19 -15.81 53.48 -6.55
CA GLY A 19 -15.77 54.81 -7.17
C GLY A 19 -16.39 54.96 -8.56
N THR A 20 -17.72 54.89 -8.67
CA THR A 20 -18.44 55.46 -9.82
C THR A 20 -18.52 56.98 -9.71
N MET A 21 -18.09 57.72 -10.74
CA MET A 21 -18.59 59.08 -11.03
C MET A 21 -18.68 59.31 -12.54
N GLN A 22 -19.75 59.98 -12.95
CA GLN A 22 -20.18 60.14 -14.34
C GLN A 22 -20.10 61.63 -14.69
N ALA A 23 -19.33 61.99 -15.71
CA ALA A 23 -19.17 63.38 -16.16
C ALA A 23 -19.60 63.51 -17.63
N MET A 24 -20.66 64.27 -17.87
CA MET A 24 -21.10 64.61 -19.23
C MET A 24 -20.27 65.77 -19.77
N GLY A 25 -19.55 65.54 -20.88
CA GLY A 25 -18.85 66.57 -21.64
C GLY A 25 -19.13 66.43 -23.13
N ALA A 26 -19.81 67.41 -23.73
CA ALA A 26 -20.13 67.40 -25.14
C ALA A 26 -18.88 67.70 -25.99
N ALA A 27 -18.39 66.70 -26.73
CA ALA A 27 -17.24 66.85 -27.61
C ALA A 27 -17.67 67.10 -29.07
N LYS A 28 -16.97 68.04 -29.72
CA LYS A 28 -17.16 68.43 -31.13
C LYS A 28 -16.81 67.26 -32.07
N PRO A 29 -17.48 67.09 -33.23
CA PRO A 29 -17.10 66.04 -34.19
C PRO A 29 -15.68 66.25 -34.72
N ALA A 30 -14.86 65.20 -34.66
CA ALA A 30 -13.55 65.16 -35.32
C ALA A 30 -13.70 64.93 -36.83
N PRO A 31 -12.79 65.47 -37.68
CA PRO A 31 -12.79 65.16 -39.11
C PRO A 31 -12.51 63.67 -39.36
N PRO A 32 -13.00 63.10 -40.47
CA PRO A 32 -12.84 61.67 -40.76
C PRO A 32 -11.37 61.30 -40.94
N ALA A 33 -10.98 60.16 -40.36
CA ALA A 33 -9.63 59.63 -40.47
C ALA A 33 -9.33 59.15 -41.92
N PRO A 34 -8.08 59.25 -42.39
CA PRO A 34 -7.68 58.68 -43.68
C PRO A 34 -7.84 57.15 -43.66
N PRO A 35 -8.08 56.51 -44.83
CA PRO A 35 -8.28 55.07 -44.91
C PRO A 35 -7.03 54.30 -44.45
N ALA A 36 -7.25 53.23 -43.69
CA ALA A 36 -6.18 52.40 -43.17
C ALA A 36 -5.39 51.72 -44.31
N PRO A 37 -4.06 51.57 -44.19
CA PRO A 37 -3.27 50.81 -45.15
C PRO A 37 -3.71 49.33 -45.17
N PRO A 38 -3.59 48.63 -46.31
CA PRO A 38 -4.00 47.24 -46.42
C PRO A 38 -3.19 46.34 -45.46
N ALA A 39 -3.86 45.37 -44.85
CA ALA A 39 -3.24 44.45 -43.91
C ALA A 39 -2.13 43.61 -44.60
N PRO A 40 -1.01 43.34 -43.92
CA PRO A 40 0.03 42.47 -44.46
C PRO A 40 -0.50 41.04 -44.67
N PRO A 41 0.02 40.29 -45.66
CA PRO A 41 -0.42 38.93 -45.93
C PRO A 41 -0.16 38.02 -44.73
N ALA A 42 -1.09 37.08 -44.49
CA ALA A 42 -0.96 36.12 -43.39
C ALA A 42 0.30 35.25 -43.54
N PRO A 43 1.00 34.93 -42.45
CA PRO A 43 2.16 34.05 -42.50
C PRO A 43 1.76 32.64 -42.99
N PRO A 44 2.66 31.93 -43.69
CA PRO A 44 2.37 30.59 -44.19
C PRO A 44 2.06 29.63 -43.03
N ALA A 45 1.13 28.70 -43.27
CA ALA A 45 0.75 27.71 -42.27
C ALA A 45 1.98 26.86 -41.85
N PRO A 46 2.11 26.53 -40.55
CA PRO A 46 3.22 25.70 -40.08
C PRO A 46 3.17 24.32 -40.74
N PRO A 47 4.33 23.69 -41.00
CA PRO A 47 4.39 22.36 -41.61
C PRO A 47 3.63 21.33 -40.76
N ALA A 48 2.98 20.39 -41.44
CA ALA A 48 2.23 19.32 -40.79
C ALA A 48 3.14 18.55 -39.81
N LYS A 49 2.65 18.32 -38.59
CA LYS A 49 3.36 17.49 -37.61
C LYS A 49 3.62 16.10 -38.22
N PRO A 50 4.84 15.53 -38.07
CA PRO A 50 5.10 14.16 -38.49
C PRO A 50 4.08 13.21 -37.86
N THR A 51 3.50 12.34 -38.68
CA THR A 51 2.62 11.27 -38.19
C THR A 51 3.45 10.37 -37.27
N PRO A 52 2.96 10.00 -36.07
CA PRO A 52 3.65 9.03 -35.24
C PRO A 52 3.89 7.73 -36.03
N PRO A 53 5.05 7.07 -35.89
CA PRO A 53 5.26 5.77 -36.52
C PRO A 53 4.17 4.81 -36.04
N THR A 54 3.61 4.04 -36.97
CA THR A 54 2.62 3.01 -36.65
C THR A 54 3.23 2.05 -35.63
N PRO A 55 2.53 1.73 -34.52
CA PRO A 55 3.01 0.71 -33.60
C PRO A 55 3.30 -0.59 -34.35
N PRO A 56 4.34 -1.37 -33.97
CA PRO A 56 4.52 -2.70 -34.52
C PRO A 56 3.21 -3.50 -34.31
N PRO A 57 2.81 -4.34 -35.28
CA PRO A 57 1.58 -5.12 -35.14
C PRO A 57 1.64 -5.93 -33.84
N HIS A 58 0.53 -5.93 -33.10
CA HIS A 58 0.41 -6.81 -31.93
C HIS A 58 0.71 -8.26 -32.36
N PRO A 59 1.53 -9.02 -31.60
CA PRO A 59 1.76 -10.42 -31.92
C PRO A 59 0.40 -11.13 -32.00
N ALA A 60 0.23 -11.95 -33.04
CA ALA A 60 -1.03 -12.63 -33.28
C ALA A 60 -1.37 -13.55 -32.09
N PRO A 61 -2.64 -13.65 -31.67
CA PRO A 61 -3.04 -14.64 -30.68
C PRO A 61 -2.76 -16.05 -31.23
N GLY A 62 -1.69 -16.70 -30.75
CA GLY A 62 -1.31 -18.04 -31.21
C GLY A 62 0.19 -18.33 -31.38
N GLU A 63 1.13 -17.47 -30.96
CA GLU A 63 2.51 -17.94 -30.84
C GLU A 63 2.59 -19.12 -29.85
N PRO A 64 3.35 -20.20 -30.17
CA PRO A 64 3.43 -21.36 -29.29
C PRO A 64 4.16 -20.99 -28.00
N ILE A 65 3.43 -20.95 -26.88
CA ILE A 65 3.99 -20.79 -25.53
C ILE A 65 5.15 -21.80 -25.37
N SER A 66 6.31 -21.35 -24.92
CA SER A 66 7.47 -22.22 -24.73
C SER A 66 7.26 -23.20 -23.55
N PRO A 67 8.00 -24.33 -23.49
CA PRO A 67 7.98 -25.20 -22.33
C PRO A 67 8.36 -24.48 -21.03
N GLN A 68 9.28 -23.52 -21.09
CA GLN A 68 9.72 -22.74 -19.93
C GLN A 68 8.64 -21.77 -19.44
N GLU A 69 7.95 -21.06 -20.34
CA GLU A 69 6.83 -20.19 -19.96
C GLU A 69 5.68 -20.99 -19.33
N ARG A 70 5.37 -22.19 -19.86
CA ARG A 70 4.41 -23.11 -19.22
C ARG A 70 4.86 -23.54 -17.82
N ALA A 71 6.14 -23.87 -17.64
CA ALA A 71 6.68 -24.23 -16.33
C ALA A 71 6.58 -23.06 -15.34
N ASN A 72 6.99 -21.86 -15.74
CA ASN A 72 6.91 -20.66 -14.91
C ASN A 72 5.45 -20.28 -14.57
N TYR A 73 4.51 -20.47 -15.51
CA TYR A 73 3.08 -20.29 -15.24
C TYR A 73 2.55 -21.29 -14.19
N ALA A 74 2.95 -22.56 -14.27
CA ALA A 74 2.59 -23.57 -13.27
C ALA A 74 3.19 -23.26 -11.88
N LEU A 75 4.40 -22.68 -11.81
CA LEU A 75 4.99 -22.22 -10.55
C LEU A 75 4.24 -21.01 -9.95
N VAL A 76 3.82 -20.06 -10.79
CA VAL A 76 2.93 -18.95 -10.39
C VAL A 76 1.62 -19.51 -9.82
N GLN A 77 0.97 -20.45 -10.50
CA GLN A 77 -0.25 -21.10 -10.00
C GLN A 77 -0.01 -21.83 -8.68
N LYS A 78 1.10 -22.58 -8.54
CA LYS A 78 1.47 -23.26 -7.28
C LYS A 78 1.58 -22.27 -6.12
N PHE A 79 2.17 -21.10 -6.33
CA PHE A 79 2.22 -20.05 -5.30
C PHE A 79 0.81 -19.56 -4.93
N TRP A 80 0.02 -19.08 -5.91
CA TRP A 80 -1.29 -18.49 -5.63
C TRP A 80 -2.29 -19.48 -5.05
N ASP A 81 -2.27 -20.73 -5.50
CA ASP A 81 -3.05 -21.82 -4.92
C ASP A 81 -2.79 -21.99 -3.43
N ASN A 82 -1.54 -21.83 -2.97
CA ASN A 82 -1.17 -21.94 -1.56
C ASN A 82 -1.30 -20.62 -0.80
N PHE A 83 -1.35 -19.47 -1.48
CA PHE A 83 -1.66 -18.17 -0.89
C PHE A 83 -3.15 -18.05 -0.49
N MET A 84 -4.05 -18.80 -1.15
CA MET A 84 -5.48 -18.82 -0.80
C MET A 84 -5.75 -19.46 0.56
N TYR A 85 -6.73 -18.94 1.29
CA TYR A 85 -7.29 -19.60 2.47
C TYR A 85 -8.13 -20.83 2.07
N PRO A 86 -8.06 -21.97 2.80
CA PRO A 86 -7.28 -22.24 4.02
C PRO A 86 -5.90 -22.87 3.76
N LYS A 87 -5.43 -22.97 2.50
CA LYS A 87 -4.12 -23.57 2.20
C LYS A 87 -2.96 -22.77 2.82
N ASN A 88 -3.08 -21.43 2.85
CA ASN A 88 -2.08 -20.56 3.49
C ASN A 88 -1.91 -20.84 4.99
N LEU A 89 -3.01 -21.12 5.70
CA LEU A 89 -3.02 -21.52 7.10
C LEU A 89 -2.28 -22.86 7.31
N ASN A 90 -2.43 -23.82 6.38
CA ASN A 90 -1.71 -25.09 6.45
C ASN A 90 -0.19 -24.88 6.29
N VAL A 91 0.23 -24.04 5.33
CA VAL A 91 1.65 -23.70 5.11
C VAL A 91 2.30 -23.15 6.37
N VAL A 92 1.67 -22.20 7.07
CA VAL A 92 2.26 -21.62 8.28
C VAL A 92 2.17 -22.49 9.52
N THR A 93 1.10 -23.28 9.68
CA THR A 93 0.97 -24.18 10.86
C THR A 93 1.87 -25.40 10.77
N THR A 94 2.19 -25.88 9.56
CA THR A 94 3.20 -26.94 9.33
C THR A 94 4.63 -26.41 9.25
N LYS A 95 4.81 -25.09 9.08
CA LYS A 95 6.07 -24.43 8.73
C LYS A 95 6.71 -24.96 7.44
N ASP A 96 5.92 -25.57 6.55
CA ASP A 96 6.38 -26.09 5.26
C ASP A 96 5.71 -25.34 4.10
N ALA A 97 6.51 -24.54 3.40
CA ALA A 97 6.10 -23.88 2.16
C ALA A 97 6.08 -24.84 0.94
N GLY A 98 6.17 -26.16 1.12
CA GLY A 98 5.98 -27.18 0.07
C GLY A 98 6.95 -27.06 -1.10
N GLY A 99 8.17 -26.58 -0.83
CA GLY A 99 9.14 -26.22 -1.86
C GLY A 99 8.64 -25.13 -2.83
N ILE A 100 7.89 -24.15 -2.34
CA ILE A 100 7.53 -22.92 -3.09
C ILE A 100 8.61 -21.85 -2.90
N LEU A 101 9.18 -21.72 -1.70
CA LEU A 101 10.20 -20.72 -1.38
C LEU A 101 11.58 -21.38 -1.22
N SER A 102 12.63 -20.74 -1.76
CA SER A 102 14.01 -21.13 -1.51
C SER A 102 14.45 -20.72 -0.10
N ASP A 103 15.52 -21.33 0.41
CA ASP A 103 16.00 -21.04 1.77
C ASP A 103 16.57 -19.60 1.87
N ASP A 104 17.18 -19.11 0.78
CA ASP A 104 17.82 -17.80 0.61
C ASP A 104 16.90 -16.70 0.03
N ILE A 105 15.60 -16.96 -0.03
CA ILE A 105 14.62 -16.07 -0.69
C ILE A 105 14.70 -14.60 -0.20
N LYS A 106 14.62 -13.66 -1.16
CA LYS A 106 14.47 -12.23 -0.88
C LYS A 106 13.17 -11.67 -1.45
N GLY A 107 12.32 -11.13 -0.59
CA GLY A 107 11.05 -10.54 -0.93
C GLY A 107 11.02 -9.03 -0.74
N ARG A 108 10.26 -8.31 -1.57
CA ARG A 108 9.85 -6.92 -1.33
C ARG A 108 8.37 -6.74 -1.64
N VAL A 109 7.69 -5.95 -0.82
CA VAL A 109 6.33 -5.47 -1.09
C VAL A 109 6.27 -3.95 -0.94
N ASP A 110 5.72 -3.27 -1.95
CA ASP A 110 5.71 -1.82 -2.08
C ASP A 110 5.11 -1.06 -0.88
N ILE A 111 4.01 -1.56 -0.32
CA ILE A 111 3.31 -0.94 0.81
C ILE A 111 3.89 -1.30 2.19
N THR A 112 4.78 -2.30 2.29
CA THR A 112 5.39 -2.73 3.56
C THR A 112 6.90 -2.53 3.55
N ARG A 113 7.68 -3.58 3.24
CA ARG A 113 9.13 -3.63 3.41
C ARG A 113 9.77 -4.78 2.64
N THR A 114 11.03 -5.04 2.96
CA THR A 114 11.83 -6.18 2.50
C THR A 114 11.81 -7.33 3.50
N PHE A 115 12.00 -8.56 3.00
CA PHE A 115 11.95 -9.80 3.75
C PHE A 115 13.10 -10.71 3.30
N GLU A 116 13.96 -11.13 4.22
CA GLU A 116 15.12 -11.96 3.92
C GLU A 116 15.02 -13.34 4.59
N GLY A 117 15.28 -14.38 3.82
CA GLY A 117 15.23 -15.77 4.27
C GLY A 117 13.82 -16.36 4.31
N LYS A 118 13.76 -17.68 4.17
CA LYS A 118 12.51 -18.44 4.01
C LYS A 118 11.49 -18.28 5.12
N GLU A 119 11.93 -18.20 6.37
CA GLU A 119 11.00 -18.19 7.51
C GLU A 119 10.18 -16.89 7.55
N LEU A 120 10.83 -15.72 7.49
CA LEU A 120 10.15 -14.42 7.43
C LEU A 120 9.24 -14.30 6.20
N ASN A 121 9.68 -14.80 5.04
CA ASN A 121 8.87 -14.80 3.84
C ASN A 121 7.67 -15.76 3.94
N THR A 122 7.81 -16.90 4.64
CA THR A 122 6.70 -17.85 4.88
C THR A 122 5.64 -17.22 5.79
N GLU A 123 6.06 -16.63 6.90
CA GLU A 123 5.16 -15.95 7.84
C GLU A 123 4.47 -14.75 7.19
N TYR A 124 5.21 -13.92 6.44
CA TYR A 124 4.62 -12.75 5.80
C TYR A 124 3.64 -13.12 4.67
N LEU A 125 4.04 -13.98 3.74
CA LEU A 125 3.22 -14.32 2.57
C LEU A 125 2.02 -15.18 2.95
N PHE A 126 2.20 -16.21 3.76
CA PHE A 126 1.13 -17.17 4.05
C PHE A 126 0.46 -16.91 5.42
N GLY A 127 1.16 -16.31 6.37
CA GLY A 127 0.66 -16.06 7.72
C GLY A 127 -0.22 -14.83 7.83
N THR A 128 0.23 -13.67 7.30
CA THR A 128 -0.48 -12.37 7.37
C THR A 128 -1.97 -12.49 7.03
N PHE A 129 -2.32 -13.25 5.98
CA PHE A 129 -3.69 -13.38 5.48
C PHE A 129 -4.38 -14.72 5.85
N SER A 130 -3.79 -15.51 6.74
CA SER A 130 -4.41 -16.77 7.22
C SER A 130 -5.43 -16.53 8.36
N GLY A 131 -5.41 -15.35 8.98
CA GLY A 131 -6.35 -14.92 10.01
C GLY A 131 -6.21 -15.72 11.31
N LEU A 132 -4.97 -15.83 11.81
CA LEU A 132 -4.55 -16.57 13.01
C LEU A 132 -4.99 -15.95 14.34
N VAL A 133 -5.33 -14.66 14.36
CA VAL A 133 -5.82 -13.99 15.58
C VAL A 133 -7.17 -14.60 15.98
N PRO A 134 -7.47 -14.82 17.27
CA PRO A 134 -8.74 -15.37 17.70
C PRO A 134 -9.96 -14.60 17.15
N ALA A 135 -11.01 -15.33 16.77
CA ALA A 135 -12.20 -14.77 16.09
C ALA A 135 -13.03 -13.78 16.93
N ASN A 136 -12.73 -13.64 18.23
CA ASN A 136 -13.33 -12.66 19.12
C ASN A 136 -12.53 -11.34 19.21
N GLN A 137 -11.39 -11.23 18.52
CA GLN A 137 -10.62 -9.99 18.39
C GLN A 137 -10.83 -9.37 17.01
N PHE A 138 -10.69 -8.04 16.91
CA PHE A 138 -10.86 -7.35 15.64
C PHE A 138 -9.70 -7.68 14.68
N GLN A 139 -10.00 -8.33 13.56
CA GLN A 139 -9.07 -8.52 12.45
C GLN A 139 -9.33 -7.48 11.36
N PHE A 140 -8.27 -6.76 11.00
CA PHE A 140 -8.27 -5.79 9.90
C PHE A 140 -7.89 -6.41 8.54
N VAL A 141 -7.08 -7.47 8.56
CA VAL A 141 -6.57 -8.13 7.35
C VAL A 141 -7.60 -9.14 6.83
N SER A 142 -8.04 -8.94 5.59
CA SER A 142 -8.98 -9.82 4.89
C SER A 142 -8.33 -11.13 4.42
N ARG A 143 -9.12 -12.17 4.17
CA ARG A 143 -8.63 -13.48 3.68
C ARG A 143 -8.72 -13.61 2.15
N PRO A 144 -7.66 -14.03 1.43
CA PRO A 144 -7.73 -14.33 0.00
C PRO A 144 -8.53 -15.62 -0.21
N VAL A 145 -9.60 -15.56 -1.02
CA VAL A 145 -10.52 -16.70 -1.25
C VAL A 145 -10.45 -17.28 -2.66
N ASN A 146 -10.06 -16.49 -3.66
CA ASN A 146 -9.72 -16.95 -5.00
C ASN A 146 -8.88 -15.89 -5.74
N TYR A 147 -8.32 -16.27 -6.88
CA TYR A 147 -7.49 -15.40 -7.71
C TYR A 147 -7.72 -15.64 -9.22
N THR A 148 -7.40 -14.62 -10.02
CA THR A 148 -7.37 -14.69 -11.49
C THR A 148 -6.07 -14.07 -11.99
N ILE A 149 -5.23 -14.84 -12.67
CA ILE A 149 -4.05 -14.31 -13.38
C ILE A 149 -4.57 -13.61 -14.64
N VAL A 150 -4.56 -12.28 -14.64
CA VAL A 150 -5.08 -11.45 -15.76
C VAL A 150 -4.00 -11.09 -16.77
N GLN A 151 -2.74 -11.06 -16.35
CA GLN A 151 -1.59 -10.88 -17.25
C GLN A 151 -0.44 -11.76 -16.77
N PHE A 152 0.25 -12.38 -17.73
CA PHE A 152 1.46 -13.16 -17.50
C PHE A 152 2.43 -12.92 -18.67
N ALA A 153 3.69 -12.68 -18.35
CA ALA A 153 4.81 -12.71 -19.29
C ALA A 153 6.00 -13.36 -18.58
N SER A 154 6.90 -13.99 -19.32
CA SER A 154 8.05 -14.65 -18.70
C SER A 154 9.25 -14.68 -19.65
N THR A 155 10.45 -14.68 -19.07
CA THR A 155 11.71 -14.85 -19.79
C THR A 155 12.70 -15.59 -18.88
N GLY A 156 13.37 -16.61 -19.41
CA GLY A 156 14.25 -17.48 -18.63
C GLY A 156 13.57 -18.04 -17.38
N ASN A 157 14.13 -17.76 -16.21
CA ASN A 157 13.61 -18.16 -14.90
C ASN A 157 12.78 -17.06 -14.21
N VAL A 158 12.37 -16.00 -14.92
CA VAL A 158 11.59 -14.87 -14.37
C VAL A 158 10.18 -14.85 -14.93
N ALA A 159 9.18 -14.68 -14.06
CA ALA A 159 7.81 -14.36 -14.41
C ALA A 159 7.47 -12.91 -14.00
N SER A 160 6.66 -12.26 -14.83
CA SER A 160 5.99 -10.99 -14.54
C SER A 160 4.49 -11.27 -14.59
N THR A 161 3.78 -10.97 -13.51
CA THR A 161 2.35 -11.29 -13.37
C THR A 161 1.55 -10.08 -12.92
N SER A 162 0.31 -9.98 -13.41
CA SER A 162 -0.74 -9.17 -12.81
C SER A 162 -1.88 -10.10 -12.40
N VAL A 163 -2.24 -10.13 -11.12
CA VAL A 163 -3.19 -11.07 -10.56
C VAL A 163 -4.24 -10.32 -9.76
N ILE A 164 -5.53 -10.56 -10.06
CA ILE A 164 -6.63 -10.08 -9.24
C ILE A 164 -6.87 -11.13 -8.15
N VAL A 165 -6.73 -10.73 -6.89
CA VAL A 165 -7.05 -11.56 -5.73
C VAL A 165 -8.32 -11.03 -5.08
N ASN A 166 -9.28 -11.92 -4.84
CA ASN A 166 -10.51 -11.59 -4.15
C ASN A 166 -10.31 -11.82 -2.64
N PHE A 167 -10.44 -10.74 -1.86
CA PHE A 167 -10.26 -10.74 -0.41
C PHE A 167 -11.62 -10.68 0.29
N GLN A 168 -11.93 -11.71 1.08
CA GLN A 168 -13.10 -11.73 1.95
C GLN A 168 -12.80 -10.95 3.24
N ASP A 169 -13.59 -9.92 3.51
CA ASP A 169 -13.58 -9.23 4.79
C ASP A 169 -14.24 -10.06 5.90
N LEU A 170 -13.63 -10.09 7.08
CA LEU A 170 -14.09 -10.89 8.21
C LEU A 170 -15.15 -10.18 9.07
N MET A 171 -15.36 -8.87 8.89
CA MET A 171 -16.39 -8.11 9.60
C MET A 171 -17.72 -8.06 8.83
N THR A 172 -17.67 -7.80 7.52
CA THR A 172 -18.88 -7.66 6.68
C THR A 172 -19.21 -8.91 5.87
N GLY A 173 -18.24 -9.82 5.69
CA GLY A 173 -18.35 -10.93 4.73
C GLY A 173 -18.21 -10.51 3.26
N SER A 174 -18.03 -9.21 2.97
CA SER A 174 -17.86 -8.66 1.61
C SER A 174 -16.63 -9.27 0.94
N ILE A 175 -16.67 -9.39 -0.39
CA ILE A 175 -15.51 -9.81 -1.20
C ILE A 175 -15.06 -8.61 -2.03
N GLU A 176 -13.84 -8.13 -1.75
CA GLU A 176 -13.25 -6.97 -2.41
C GLU A 176 -12.07 -7.41 -3.30
N PRO A 177 -12.06 -7.07 -4.61
CA PRO A 177 -10.96 -7.40 -5.50
C PRO A 177 -9.77 -6.45 -5.30
N LEU A 178 -8.57 -7.00 -5.28
CA LEU A 178 -7.31 -6.26 -5.25
C LEU A 178 -6.33 -6.84 -6.27
N GLN A 179 -5.78 -5.97 -7.13
CA GLN A 179 -4.76 -6.39 -8.08
C GLN A 179 -3.38 -6.32 -7.42
N ILE A 180 -2.65 -7.44 -7.48
CA ILE A 180 -1.25 -7.55 -7.08
C ILE A 180 -0.45 -7.84 -8.34
N ASP A 181 0.53 -6.98 -8.63
CA ASP A 181 1.50 -7.22 -9.69
C ASP A 181 2.81 -7.70 -9.08
N ALA A 182 3.54 -8.59 -9.75
CA ALA A 182 4.80 -9.09 -9.23
C ALA A 182 5.80 -9.42 -10.33
N TYR A 183 7.07 -9.16 -10.05
CA TYR A 183 8.20 -9.85 -10.66
C TYR A 183 8.63 -10.98 -9.73
N THR A 184 8.89 -12.18 -10.26
CA THR A 184 9.27 -13.36 -9.49
C THR A 184 10.35 -14.14 -10.24
N SER A 185 11.45 -14.48 -9.57
CA SER A 185 12.50 -15.33 -10.13
C SER A 185 12.54 -16.69 -9.43
N TYR A 186 12.83 -17.73 -10.21
CA TYR A 186 12.88 -19.11 -9.73
C TYR A 186 14.30 -19.66 -9.80
N ASN A 187 14.70 -20.46 -8.79
CA ASN A 187 15.94 -21.23 -8.84
C ASN A 187 15.77 -22.51 -9.70
N SER A 188 16.84 -23.29 -9.86
CA SER A 188 16.82 -24.54 -10.64
C SER A 188 15.91 -25.64 -10.07
N GLN A 189 15.44 -25.49 -8.83
CA GLN A 189 14.46 -26.39 -8.19
C GLN A 189 13.01 -25.91 -8.37
N GLY A 190 12.79 -24.80 -9.08
CA GLY A 190 11.46 -24.19 -9.26
C GLY A 190 10.94 -23.47 -8.02
N GLN A 191 11.80 -23.15 -7.06
CA GLN A 191 11.45 -22.36 -5.88
C GLN A 191 11.64 -20.87 -6.16
N ILE A 192 10.77 -20.02 -5.61
CA ILE A 192 10.93 -18.57 -5.62
C ILE A 192 12.22 -18.21 -4.88
N GLN A 193 13.13 -17.53 -5.59
CA GLN A 193 14.37 -17.01 -5.03
C GLN A 193 14.30 -15.49 -4.80
N GLN A 194 13.59 -14.75 -5.65
CA GLN A 194 13.28 -13.35 -5.41
C GLN A 194 11.85 -13.03 -5.85
N TYR A 195 11.17 -12.12 -5.14
CA TYR A 195 9.94 -11.50 -5.64
C TYR A 195 9.84 -10.03 -5.26
N ASP A 196 9.29 -9.21 -6.15
CA ASP A 196 9.03 -7.79 -5.92
C ASP A 196 7.58 -7.52 -6.32
N ALA A 197 6.73 -7.30 -5.32
CA ALA A 197 5.28 -7.23 -5.48
C ALA A 197 4.71 -5.85 -5.16
N ILE A 198 3.70 -5.45 -5.92
CA ILE A 198 3.07 -4.13 -5.93
C ILE A 198 1.58 -4.30 -5.72
N PHE A 199 1.05 -3.74 -4.63
CA PHE A 199 -0.39 -3.76 -4.33
C PHE A 199 -1.05 -2.59 -5.08
N ARG A 200 -1.46 -2.84 -6.33
CA ARG A 200 -1.88 -1.79 -7.26
C ARG A 200 -3.06 -0.99 -6.72
N ARG A 201 -2.85 0.31 -6.53
CA ARG A 201 -3.83 1.29 -5.98
C ARG A 201 -4.29 0.99 -4.55
N TYR A 202 -3.46 0.31 -3.74
CA TYR A 202 -3.81 -0.08 -2.38
C TYR A 202 -4.36 1.04 -1.47
N PRO A 203 -3.88 2.30 -1.51
CA PRO A 203 -4.49 3.38 -0.73
C PRO A 203 -5.98 3.60 -1.01
N TRP A 204 -6.42 3.41 -2.26
CA TRP A 204 -7.83 3.52 -2.65
C TRP A 204 -8.63 2.28 -2.26
N PHE A 205 -8.04 1.07 -2.41
CA PHE A 205 -8.63 -0.17 -1.88
C PHE A 205 -8.88 -0.06 -0.38
N LEU A 206 -7.87 0.38 0.40
CA LEU A 206 -7.98 0.56 1.85
C LEU A 206 -9.06 1.58 2.21
N GLN A 207 -9.07 2.75 1.56
CA GLN A 207 -10.09 3.77 1.79
C GLN A 207 -11.51 3.21 1.54
N THR A 208 -11.69 2.46 0.45
CA THR A 208 -12.98 1.85 0.09
C THR A 208 -13.40 0.81 1.13
N ALA A 209 -12.49 -0.09 1.53
CA ALA A 209 -12.74 -1.12 2.52
C ALA A 209 -13.05 -0.53 3.93
N VAL A 210 -12.42 0.58 4.32
CA VAL A 210 -12.72 1.26 5.60
C VAL A 210 -14.09 1.94 5.56
N GLN A 211 -14.44 2.60 4.44
CA GLN A 211 -15.76 3.23 4.30
C GLN A 211 -16.90 2.20 4.29
N ALA A 212 -16.71 1.05 3.64
CA ALA A 212 -17.68 -0.06 3.66
C ALA A 212 -17.96 -0.58 5.10
N LYS A 213 -16.98 -0.46 6.00
CA LYS A 213 -17.07 -0.90 7.41
C LYS A 213 -17.51 0.19 8.38
N ALA A 214 -17.66 1.44 7.94
CA ALA A 214 -17.79 2.64 8.80
C ALA A 214 -18.82 2.49 9.94
N GLY A 215 -20.04 2.05 9.64
CA GLY A 215 -21.10 1.87 10.65
C GLY A 215 -20.79 0.76 11.67
N GLY A 216 -20.15 -0.33 11.23
CA GLY A 216 -19.72 -1.43 12.10
C GLY A 216 -18.57 -1.01 13.03
N LEU A 217 -17.57 -0.30 12.49
CA LEU A 217 -16.45 0.25 13.27
C LEU A 217 -16.94 1.20 14.36
N LEU A 218 -17.81 2.16 14.03
CA LEU A 218 -18.37 3.11 14.99
C LEU A 218 -19.19 2.40 16.08
N THR A 219 -19.96 1.37 15.71
CA THR A 219 -20.78 0.58 16.65
C THR A 219 -19.91 -0.20 17.63
N LEU A 220 -18.92 -0.95 17.13
CA LEU A 220 -18.01 -1.74 17.96
C LEU A 220 -17.12 -0.86 18.85
N TYR A 221 -16.65 0.28 18.34
CA TYR A 221 -15.90 1.24 19.16
C TYR A 221 -16.77 1.84 20.27
N GLY A 222 -18.04 2.14 20.00
CA GLY A 222 -18.99 2.58 21.01
C GLY A 222 -19.27 1.51 22.09
N GLN A 223 -19.31 0.23 21.71
CA GLN A 223 -19.42 -0.88 22.65
C GLN A 223 -18.14 -1.07 23.50
N LEU A 224 -16.96 -0.90 22.89
CA LEU A 224 -15.66 -1.00 23.58
C LEU A 224 -15.44 0.13 24.59
N THR A 225 -15.86 1.35 24.27
CA THR A 225 -15.50 2.57 25.02
C THR A 225 -16.65 3.24 25.76
N GLY A 226 -17.89 2.76 25.59
CA GLY A 226 -19.10 3.44 26.04
C GLY A 226 -19.39 4.76 25.34
N THR A 227 -18.61 5.14 24.32
CA THR A 227 -18.66 6.47 23.68
C THR A 227 -19.15 6.38 22.23
N ALA A 228 -20.37 6.86 21.98
CA ALA A 228 -20.91 6.96 20.64
C ALA A 228 -20.23 8.10 19.84
N LEU A 229 -19.79 7.80 18.62
CA LEU A 229 -19.19 8.78 17.71
C LEU A 229 -20.11 9.07 16.52
N ALA A 230 -20.18 10.33 16.08
CA ALA A 230 -20.90 10.71 14.86
C ALA A 230 -20.23 10.11 13.61
N PRO A 231 -20.98 9.79 12.53
CA PRO A 231 -20.44 9.11 11.35
C PRO A 231 -19.68 10.07 10.41
N THR A 232 -18.51 10.52 10.86
CA THR A 232 -17.56 11.34 10.07
C THR A 232 -16.33 10.51 9.72
N ALA A 233 -15.63 10.85 8.64
CA ALA A 233 -14.40 10.14 8.24
C ALA A 233 -13.32 10.15 9.34
N ALA A 234 -13.18 11.27 10.07
CA ALA A 234 -12.27 11.36 11.21
C ALA A 234 -12.66 10.40 12.35
N ASN A 235 -13.96 10.31 12.68
CA ASN A 235 -14.45 9.41 13.71
C ASN A 235 -14.37 7.93 13.32
N VAL A 236 -14.51 7.60 12.03
CA VAL A 236 -14.28 6.24 11.50
C VAL A 236 -12.80 5.86 11.68
N ASN A 237 -11.87 6.78 11.41
CA ASN A 237 -10.44 6.54 11.66
C ASN A 237 -10.13 6.38 13.16
N ILE A 238 -10.72 7.19 14.04
CA ILE A 238 -10.60 7.03 15.51
C ILE A 238 -11.12 5.66 15.94
N ALA A 239 -12.31 5.27 15.48
CA ALA A 239 -12.91 3.98 15.79
C ALA A 239 -12.04 2.80 15.31
N MET A 240 -11.53 2.89 14.09
CA MET A 240 -10.60 1.91 13.51
C MET A 240 -9.30 1.81 14.31
N GLN A 241 -8.68 2.94 14.66
CA GLN A 241 -7.45 2.97 15.44
C GLN A 241 -7.64 2.38 16.84
N GLY A 242 -8.73 2.71 17.53
CA GLY A 242 -9.05 2.13 18.84
C GLY A 242 -9.32 0.63 18.78
N LEU A 243 -10.08 0.15 17.79
CA LEU A 243 -10.34 -1.28 17.62
C LEU A 243 -9.06 -2.08 17.29
N LEU A 244 -8.18 -1.53 16.43
CA LEU A 244 -6.86 -2.09 16.18
C LEU A 244 -5.99 -2.12 17.44
N ALA A 245 -5.86 -0.98 18.13
CA ALA A 245 -5.08 -0.87 19.35
C ALA A 245 -5.54 -1.88 20.40
N ASN A 246 -6.85 -1.99 20.65
CA ASN A 246 -7.37 -3.00 21.58
C ASN A 246 -7.04 -4.43 21.15
N SER A 247 -7.18 -4.76 19.86
CA SER A 247 -6.82 -6.08 19.31
C SER A 247 -5.33 -6.42 19.54
N ILE A 248 -4.44 -5.49 19.14
CA ILE A 248 -2.99 -5.61 19.32
C ILE A 248 -2.64 -5.80 20.81
N CYS A 249 -3.24 -5.00 21.69
CA CYS A 249 -2.94 -5.04 23.12
C CYS A 249 -3.51 -6.28 23.84
N GLN A 250 -4.63 -6.85 23.36
CA GLN A 250 -5.11 -8.16 23.80
C GLN A 250 -4.13 -9.27 23.38
N THR A 251 -3.67 -9.27 22.12
CA THR A 251 -2.67 -10.24 21.65
C THR A 251 -1.34 -10.11 22.39
N HIS A 252 -0.87 -8.87 22.64
CA HIS A 252 0.29 -8.57 23.50
C HIS A 252 0.14 -9.20 24.89
N THR A 253 -0.97 -8.91 25.58
CA THR A 253 -1.22 -9.38 26.95
C THR A 253 -1.27 -10.91 27.05
N ILE A 254 -1.78 -11.57 26.01
CA ILE A 254 -1.90 -13.05 25.95
C ILE A 254 -0.56 -13.72 25.62
N SER A 255 0.21 -13.16 24.68
CA SER A 255 1.31 -13.89 24.01
C SER A 255 2.71 -13.32 24.29
N CYS A 256 2.81 -12.02 24.57
CA CYS A 256 4.06 -11.29 24.74
C CYS A 256 4.35 -11.07 26.22
N THR A 257 4.68 -12.15 26.92
CA THR A 257 4.90 -12.17 28.37
C THR A 257 6.39 -12.33 28.73
N GLY A 258 6.75 -12.11 30.00
CA GLY A 258 8.13 -12.23 30.46
C GLY A 258 9.08 -11.28 29.72
N SER A 259 10.17 -11.82 29.16
CA SER A 259 11.14 -11.06 28.36
C SER A 259 10.60 -10.55 27.01
N LEU A 260 9.42 -11.02 26.57
CA LEU A 260 8.77 -10.56 25.35
C LEU A 260 7.79 -9.40 25.59
N ALA A 261 7.61 -8.97 26.85
CA ALA A 261 6.67 -7.91 27.21
C ALA A 261 7.13 -6.53 26.72
N GLN A 262 6.37 -5.95 25.79
CA GLN A 262 6.60 -4.62 25.24
C GLN A 262 5.95 -3.47 26.04
N TYR A 263 4.95 -3.80 26.85
CA TYR A 263 4.17 -2.89 27.68
C TYR A 263 3.94 -3.53 29.05
N SER A 264 3.83 -2.70 30.09
CA SER A 264 3.53 -3.13 31.46
C SER A 264 2.08 -3.59 31.63
N SER A 265 1.17 -3.15 30.76
CA SER A 265 -0.25 -3.50 30.80
C SER A 265 -0.95 -3.27 29.45
N GLN A 266 -2.09 -3.93 29.26
CA GLN A 266 -2.99 -3.69 28.12
C GLN A 266 -3.40 -2.22 28.01
N GLN A 267 -3.62 -1.52 29.14
CA GLN A 267 -4.02 -0.11 29.13
C GLN A 267 -2.89 0.82 28.70
N GLU A 268 -1.65 0.55 29.12
CA GLU A 268 -0.49 1.31 28.65
C GLU A 268 -0.31 1.13 27.13
N CYS A 269 -0.39 -0.11 26.65
CA CYS A 269 -0.38 -0.42 25.22
C CYS A 269 -1.47 0.35 24.47
N TYR A 270 -2.71 0.31 24.95
CA TYR A 270 -3.85 0.97 24.30
C TYR A 270 -3.65 2.49 24.24
N ASN A 271 -3.22 3.09 25.35
CA ASN A 271 -2.93 4.53 25.41
C ASN A 271 -1.82 4.92 24.42
N PHE A 272 -0.71 4.17 24.39
CA PHE A 272 0.39 4.43 23.46
C PHE A 272 -0.06 4.34 22.00
N LEU A 273 -0.76 3.27 21.62
CA LEU A 273 -1.22 3.06 20.25
C LEU A 273 -2.35 4.01 19.80
N THR A 274 -3.05 4.67 20.73
CA THR A 274 -4.10 5.66 20.40
C THR A 274 -3.66 7.11 20.55
N GLN A 275 -2.56 7.40 21.25
CA GLN A 275 -2.13 8.77 21.59
C GLN A 275 -0.73 9.13 21.08
N SER A 276 0.14 8.15 20.85
CA SER A 276 1.56 8.36 20.46
C SER A 276 1.91 7.83 19.08
N VAL A 277 1.18 6.84 18.59
CA VAL A 277 1.39 6.20 17.28
C VAL A 277 0.26 6.62 16.32
N PRO A 278 0.53 7.04 15.08
CA PRO A 278 -0.52 7.34 14.11
C PRO A 278 -1.21 6.06 13.62
N LEU A 279 -2.46 6.15 13.14
CA LEU A 279 -3.12 5.02 12.49
C LEU A 279 -2.29 4.49 11.30
N GLY A 280 -1.82 5.41 10.45
CA GLY A 280 -1.11 5.13 9.20
C GLY A 280 -2.02 5.24 7.97
N GLU A 281 -1.43 5.59 6.84
CA GLU A 281 -2.07 5.62 5.52
C GLU A 281 -1.81 4.33 4.73
N GLY A 282 -2.55 4.10 3.64
CA GLY A 282 -2.45 2.84 2.88
C GLY A 282 -1.07 2.55 2.28
N TRP A 283 -0.26 3.57 1.99
CA TRP A 283 1.11 3.39 1.50
C TRP A 283 2.14 3.19 2.63
N GLN A 284 1.72 3.29 3.90
CA GLN A 284 2.59 3.30 5.07
C GLN A 284 2.58 1.97 5.86
N ALA A 285 2.07 0.87 5.31
CA ALA A 285 1.84 -0.36 6.08
C ALA A 285 3.12 -1.04 6.62
N GLY A 286 4.32 -0.54 6.31
CA GLY A 286 5.60 -0.93 6.94
C GLY A 286 6.33 0.16 7.75
N GLN A 287 5.70 1.31 8.01
CA GLN A 287 6.27 2.46 8.77
C GLN A 287 5.87 2.41 10.27
N ASP A 288 6.22 3.43 11.06
CA ASP A 288 5.86 3.50 12.49
C ASP A 288 4.38 3.91 12.69
N ASN A 289 3.48 2.93 12.58
CA ASN A 289 2.04 3.17 12.77
C ASN A 289 1.29 1.93 13.28
N VAL A 290 -0.01 2.12 13.55
CA VAL A 290 -0.91 1.06 14.05
C VAL A 290 -1.23 0.03 12.96
N LEU A 291 -1.34 0.40 11.68
CA LEU A 291 -1.55 -0.55 10.58
C LEU A 291 -0.41 -1.58 10.47
N CYS A 292 0.85 -1.14 10.56
CA CYS A 292 2.01 -2.03 10.57
C CYS A 292 1.95 -3.01 11.77
N ARG A 293 1.64 -2.49 12.96
CA ARG A 293 1.53 -3.33 14.17
C ARG A 293 0.37 -4.32 14.08
N ALA A 294 -0.73 -3.96 13.43
CA ALA A 294 -1.85 -4.85 13.15
C ALA A 294 -1.48 -5.97 12.16
N ILE A 295 -0.59 -5.72 11.18
CA ILE A 295 -0.03 -6.77 10.32
C ILE A 295 0.80 -7.74 11.16
N HIS A 296 1.72 -7.23 11.99
CA HIS A 296 2.57 -8.10 12.82
C HIS A 296 1.82 -8.85 13.91
N GLN A 297 0.73 -8.31 14.45
CA GLN A 297 -0.17 -9.01 15.37
C GLN A 297 -0.61 -10.38 14.82
N ASN A 298 -0.92 -10.48 13.52
CA ASN A 298 -1.39 -11.73 12.92
C ASN A 298 -0.35 -12.86 12.93
N MET A 299 0.94 -12.54 13.05
CA MET A 299 2.02 -13.53 13.02
C MET A 299 2.54 -13.90 14.43
N ILE A 300 2.13 -13.17 15.48
CA ILE A 300 2.50 -13.49 16.88
C ILE A 300 2.17 -14.95 17.28
N PRO A 301 1.03 -15.56 16.89
CA PRO A 301 0.76 -16.97 17.21
C PRO A 301 1.73 -17.98 16.59
N LEU A 302 2.54 -17.59 15.60
CA LEU A 302 3.53 -18.47 14.95
C LEU A 302 4.91 -18.42 15.64
N ARG A 303 5.35 -17.19 15.99
CA ARG A 303 6.63 -16.88 16.65
C ARG A 303 6.53 -15.58 17.47
N PRO A 304 6.09 -15.66 18.74
CA PRO A 304 6.04 -14.50 19.63
C PRO A 304 7.40 -13.82 19.79
N GLU A 305 8.49 -14.59 19.84
CA GLU A 305 9.86 -14.11 20.03
C GLU A 305 10.35 -13.18 18.91
N VAL A 306 9.78 -13.30 17.71
CA VAL A 306 10.06 -12.40 16.57
C VAL A 306 9.02 -11.29 16.49
N HIS A 307 7.72 -11.61 16.60
CA HIS A 307 6.67 -10.63 16.32
C HIS A 307 6.25 -9.74 17.50
N CYS A 308 6.55 -10.11 18.75
CA CYS A 308 6.25 -9.26 19.90
C CYS A 308 7.00 -7.93 19.87
N PRO A 309 8.34 -7.85 19.63
CA PRO A 309 9.04 -6.59 19.43
C PRO A 309 8.39 -5.67 18.39
N HIS A 310 7.89 -6.26 17.29
CA HIS A 310 7.33 -5.49 16.17
C HIS A 310 6.04 -4.72 16.53
N ILE A 311 5.30 -5.16 17.55
CA ILE A 311 4.12 -4.44 18.07
C ILE A 311 4.44 -3.50 19.25
N GLY A 312 5.72 -3.42 19.64
CA GLY A 312 6.20 -2.63 20.77
C GLY A 312 6.35 -1.13 20.49
N LYS A 313 6.89 -0.43 21.49
CA LYS A 313 7.07 1.03 21.47
C LYS A 313 8.11 1.50 20.45
N ASP A 314 9.16 0.72 20.26
CA ASP A 314 10.23 0.95 19.27
C ASP A 314 9.95 0.26 17.92
N GLY A 315 8.83 -0.47 17.82
CA GLY A 315 8.45 -1.24 16.65
C GLY A 315 9.43 -2.36 16.27
N GLY A 316 10.40 -2.72 17.12
CA GLY A 316 11.37 -3.79 16.90
C GLY A 316 12.12 -3.73 15.57
N GLY A 317 12.29 -2.54 14.98
CA GLY A 317 12.86 -2.37 13.61
C GLY A 317 11.92 -2.76 12.45
N MET A 318 10.72 -3.27 12.73
CA MET A 318 9.72 -3.65 11.72
C MET A 318 8.53 -2.70 11.58
N CYS A 319 8.20 -1.95 12.63
CA CYS A 319 7.26 -0.82 12.55
C CYS A 319 7.97 0.47 12.96
N VAL A 320 8.91 0.88 12.11
CA VAL A 320 9.76 2.06 12.28
C VAL A 320 9.71 2.89 11.01
N ASP A 321 9.78 4.22 11.15
CA ASP A 321 9.84 5.12 10.00
C ASP A 321 11.18 4.96 9.26
N VAL A 322 11.11 4.79 7.94
CA VAL A 322 12.28 4.72 7.07
C VAL A 322 12.34 5.93 6.12
N PRO A 323 13.52 6.52 5.88
CA PRO A 323 13.62 7.69 5.01
C PRO A 323 13.27 7.30 3.57
N TYR A 324 12.58 8.19 2.85
CA TYR A 324 12.14 7.95 1.46
C TYR A 324 13.26 7.45 0.52
N SER A 325 14.51 7.89 0.73
CA SER A 325 15.67 7.41 -0.02
C SER A 325 15.97 5.91 0.13
N SER A 326 15.65 5.30 1.28
CA SER A 326 15.87 3.87 1.53
C SER A 326 14.93 2.96 0.73
N VAL A 327 13.75 3.47 0.33
CA VAL A 327 12.79 2.74 -0.52
C VAL A 327 13.40 2.35 -1.87
N PHE A 328 14.34 3.16 -2.37
CA PHE A 328 15.05 2.95 -3.64
C PHE A 328 16.44 2.34 -3.47
N ALA A 329 16.82 1.95 -2.25
CA ALA A 329 18.10 1.29 -2.03
C ALA A 329 18.15 -0.05 -2.80
N PRO A 330 19.29 -0.42 -3.42
CA PRO A 330 19.47 -1.73 -4.02
C PRO A 330 19.33 -2.83 -2.96
N PHE A 331 18.27 -3.65 -3.09
CA PHE A 331 17.99 -4.77 -2.20
C PHE A 331 18.39 -6.12 -2.81
N TYR A 332 18.15 -6.29 -4.10
CA TYR A 332 18.59 -7.46 -4.86
C TYR A 332 20.04 -7.30 -5.30
N LEU A 333 20.87 -8.31 -5.04
CA LEU A 333 22.29 -8.32 -5.38
C LEU A 333 22.56 -8.44 -6.90
N TYR A 334 21.56 -8.90 -7.65
CA TYR A 334 21.64 -9.14 -9.09
C TYR A 334 20.36 -8.63 -9.78
N SER A 335 20.48 -8.22 -11.03
CA SER A 335 19.32 -7.93 -11.87
C SER A 335 18.56 -9.21 -12.22
N TRP A 336 17.24 -9.13 -12.27
CA TRP A 336 16.33 -10.25 -12.61
C TRP A 336 16.73 -11.03 -13.86
N ASN A 337 17.26 -10.33 -14.86
CA ASN A 337 17.87 -10.92 -16.06
C ASN A 337 19.37 -10.61 -16.09
N ALA A 338 20.14 -11.45 -16.78
CA ALA A 338 21.58 -11.29 -17.00
C ALA A 338 21.96 -10.16 -17.98
N PHE A 339 21.40 -8.97 -17.80
CA PHE A 339 21.90 -7.73 -18.39
C PHE A 339 22.95 -7.12 -17.46
N GLN A 340 24.11 -7.77 -17.38
CA GLN A 340 25.29 -7.14 -16.78
C GLN A 340 25.67 -5.91 -17.61
N LYS A 341 25.99 -4.82 -16.93
CA LYS A 341 26.70 -3.67 -17.50
C LYS A 341 28.20 -3.83 -17.28
#